data_AF-A0A7I4YNN1-F1
#
_entry.id   AF-A0A7I4YNN1-F1
#
_cell.length_a   1.000
_cell.length_b   1.000
_cell.length_c   1.000
_cell.angle_alpha   90.00
_cell.angle_beta   90.00
_cell.angle_gamma   90.00
#
_symmetry.space_group_name_H-M   'P 1'
#
loop_
_entity.id
_entity.type
_entity.pdbx_description
1 polymer ?
#
loop_
_entity_poly.entity_id
_entity_poly.type
_entity_poly.pdbx_seq_one_letter_code
_entity_poly.pdbx_strand_id
1 'polypeptide(L)'
;MEQKHAVHFLSKKELLEPLAPDLKHLLEPKKDEPSSFLPDGRINEECTCLHSAFAHRCGYLMREAIRCYNSSTETPRGADCEEYFIRQARCVKKYGGPED
;
A
#
# COMPACT_ATOMS: atom_id res chain seq x y z
N MET A 1 -30.92 -12.55 -4.24
CA MET A 1 -30.56 -11.67 -5.37
C MET A 1 -29.15 -12.07 -5.80
N GLU A 2 -29.01 -12.77 -6.91
CA GLU A 2 -27.71 -13.23 -7.43
C GLU A 2 -26.89 -12.01 -7.84
N GLN A 3 -25.73 -11.78 -7.19
CA GLN A 3 -24.80 -10.73 -7.62
C GLN A 3 -24.18 -11.17 -8.95
N LYS A 4 -24.57 -10.49 -10.03
CA LYS A 4 -23.93 -10.66 -11.34
C LYS A 4 -22.65 -9.83 -11.37
N HIS A 5 -21.55 -10.44 -11.81
CA HIS A 5 -20.33 -9.69 -12.08
C HIS A 5 -20.55 -8.72 -13.24
N ALA A 6 -20.04 -7.49 -13.10
CA ALA A 6 -20.03 -6.47 -14.15
C ALA A 6 -18.58 -6.17 -14.55
N VAL A 7 -18.34 -6.02 -15.86
CA VAL A 7 -17.06 -5.59 -16.40
C VAL A 7 -17.21 -4.16 -16.89
N HIS A 8 -16.39 -3.25 -16.39
CA HIS A 8 -16.36 -1.85 -16.80
C HIS A 8 -15.10 -1.59 -17.61
N PHE A 9 -15.24 -0.88 -18.73
CA PHE A 9 -14.13 -0.47 -19.58
C PHE A 9 -13.94 1.03 -19.46
N LEU A 10 -12.68 1.47 -19.35
CA LEU A 10 -12.30 2.87 -19.26
C LEU A 10 -11.35 3.21 -20.41
N SER A 11 -11.65 4.25 -21.17
CA SER A 11 -10.75 4.77 -22.20
C SER A 11 -9.60 5.57 -21.60
N LYS A 12 -8.51 5.73 -22.36
CA LYS A 12 -7.37 6.58 -21.96
C LYS A 12 -7.81 8.03 -21.68
N LYS A 13 -8.80 8.54 -22.42
CA LYS A 13 -9.31 9.90 -22.22
C LYS A 13 -10.04 10.01 -20.89
N GLU A 14 -10.96 9.09 -20.60
CA GLU A 14 -11.71 9.08 -19.33
C GLU A 14 -10.79 8.89 -18.11
N LEU A 15 -9.70 8.12 -18.24
CA LEU A 15 -8.69 7.97 -17.18
C LEU A 15 -7.94 9.29 -16.87
N LEU A 16 -7.77 10.15 -17.87
CA LEU A 16 -6.98 11.38 -17.74
C LEU A 16 -7.85 12.62 -17.46
N GLU A 17 -9.17 12.50 -17.56
CA GLU A 17 -10.08 13.60 -17.23
C GLU A 17 -10.11 13.85 -15.71
N PRO A 18 -10.03 15.13 -15.27
CA PRO A 18 -10.15 15.45 -13.86
C PRO A 18 -11.49 15.01 -13.29
N LEU A 19 -11.51 14.65 -12.00
CA LEU A 19 -12.75 14.30 -11.32
C LEU A 19 -13.77 15.44 -11.39
N ALA A 20 -15.03 15.06 -11.55
CA ALA A 20 -16.14 16.00 -11.52
C ALA A 20 -16.17 16.78 -10.19
N PRO A 21 -16.63 18.04 -10.17
CA PRO A 21 -16.55 18.89 -8.97
C PRO A 21 -17.22 18.30 -7.73
N ASP A 22 -18.32 17.56 -7.92
CA ASP A 22 -19.06 16.86 -6.86
C ASP A 22 -18.29 15.66 -6.27
N LEU A 23 -17.34 15.09 -7.01
CA LEU A 23 -16.48 13.99 -6.57
C LEU A 23 -15.15 14.45 -5.97
N LYS A 24 -14.86 15.76 -5.97
CA LYS A 24 -13.58 16.31 -5.49
C LYS A 24 -13.28 15.98 -4.02
N HIS A 25 -14.33 15.81 -3.21
CA HIS A 25 -14.23 15.39 -1.81
C HIS A 25 -13.55 14.03 -1.61
N LEU A 26 -13.50 13.17 -2.65
CA LEU A 26 -12.79 11.88 -2.60
C LEU A 26 -11.26 12.05 -2.56
N LEU A 27 -10.74 13.22 -2.93
CA LEU A 27 -9.32 13.55 -2.86
C LEU A 27 -8.92 14.18 -1.53
N GLU A 28 -9.88 14.59 -0.70
CA GLU A 28 -9.60 15.25 0.57
C GLU A 28 -9.22 14.20 1.63
N PRO A 29 -8.06 14.36 2.31
CA PRO A 29 -7.66 13.43 3.35
C PRO A 29 -8.70 13.47 4.48
N LYS A 30 -9.25 12.30 4.83
CA LYS A 30 -10.21 12.19 5.93
C LYS A 30 -9.46 12.42 7.24
N LYS A 31 -10.03 13.25 8.13
CA LYS A 31 -9.44 13.56 9.45
C LYS A 31 -9.25 12.32 10.34
N ASP A 32 -10.00 11.25 10.08
CA ASP A 32 -10.01 10.02 10.88
C ASP A 32 -9.21 8.88 10.23
N GLU A 33 -8.30 9.17 9.28
CA GLU A 33 -7.48 8.10 8.70
C GLU A 33 -6.60 7.42 9.76
N PRO A 34 -6.53 6.07 9.75
CA PRO A 34 -5.68 5.33 10.66
C PRO A 34 -4.22 5.76 10.53
N SER A 35 -3.55 5.99 11.65
CA SER A 35 -2.10 6.17 11.68
C SER A 35 -1.38 4.95 11.08
N SER A 36 -0.23 5.19 10.45
CA SER A 36 0.66 4.15 9.91
C SER A 36 1.25 3.25 11.01
N PHE A 37 1.28 3.73 12.24
CA PHE A 37 1.70 2.97 13.42
C PHE A 37 0.58 2.91 14.46
N LEU A 38 0.41 1.73 15.04
CA LEU A 38 -0.43 1.50 16.21
C LEU A 38 0.24 2.11 17.47
N PRO A 39 -0.54 2.35 18.55
CA PRO A 39 0.02 2.88 19.80
C PRO A 39 1.14 2.05 20.42
N ASP A 40 1.22 0.75 20.08
CA ASP A 40 2.25 -0.18 20.56
C ASP A 40 3.51 -0.23 19.65
N GLY A 41 3.58 0.61 18.62
CA GLY A 41 4.70 0.71 17.70
C GLY A 41 4.70 -0.31 16.56
N ARG A 42 3.68 -1.17 16.45
CA ARG A 42 3.46 -2.01 15.27
C ARG A 42 2.99 -1.18 14.07
N ILE A 43 3.32 -1.62 12.87
CA ILE A 43 2.82 -1.05 11.62
C ILE A 43 1.35 -1.47 11.46
N ASN A 44 0.50 -0.50 11.16
CA ASN A 44 -0.91 -0.69 10.87
C ASN A 44 -1.11 -1.07 9.39
N GLU A 45 -1.30 -2.36 9.12
CA GLU A 45 -1.51 -2.88 7.76
C GLU A 45 -2.87 -2.50 7.14
N GLU A 46 -3.82 -1.98 7.93
CA GLU A 46 -5.10 -1.46 7.42
C GLU A 46 -5.03 0.04 7.07
N CYS A 47 -3.86 0.67 7.26
CA CYS A 47 -3.68 2.07 6.84
C CYS A 47 -3.78 2.17 5.32
N THR A 48 -4.69 3.02 4.84
CA THR A 48 -4.85 3.38 3.43
C THR A 48 -3.55 3.84 2.79
N CYS A 49 -2.66 4.44 3.59
CA CYS A 49 -1.31 4.84 3.20
C CYS A 49 -0.44 3.69 2.67
N LEU A 50 -0.66 2.45 3.12
CA LEU A 50 0.12 1.27 2.69
C LEU A 50 -0.54 0.49 1.55
N HIS A 51 -1.79 0.83 1.18
CA HIS A 51 -2.51 0.10 0.14
C HIS A 51 -1.78 0.13 -1.21
N SER A 52 -1.14 1.24 -1.57
CA SER A 52 -0.34 1.34 -2.79
C SER A 52 0.87 0.40 -2.78
N ALA A 53 1.57 0.32 -1.65
CA ALA A 53 2.69 -0.59 -1.45
C ALA A 53 2.25 -2.06 -1.54
N PHE A 54 1.05 -2.39 -1.04
CA PHE A 54 0.48 -3.73 -1.11
C PHE A 54 -0.10 -4.12 -2.46
N ALA A 55 -0.63 -3.14 -3.22
CA ALA A 55 -1.14 -3.34 -4.56
C ALA A 55 -0.01 -3.45 -5.61
N HIS A 56 1.20 -3.03 -5.26
CA HIS A 56 2.37 -3.25 -6.11
C HIS A 56 2.58 -4.76 -6.35
N ARG A 57 3.13 -5.13 -7.51
CA ARG A 57 3.43 -6.55 -7.83
C ARG A 57 4.41 -7.23 -6.86
N CYS A 58 5.18 -6.44 -6.11
CA CYS A 58 6.04 -6.89 -5.01
C CYS A 58 5.40 -6.74 -3.62
N GLY A 59 4.11 -6.40 -3.54
CA GLY A 59 3.41 -6.08 -2.30
C GLY A 59 3.32 -7.25 -1.32
N TYR A 60 3.38 -8.49 -1.82
CA TYR A 60 3.47 -9.68 -0.96
C TYR A 60 4.74 -9.67 -0.08
N LEU A 61 5.88 -9.20 -0.61
CA LEU A 61 7.13 -9.05 0.14
C LEU A 61 7.02 -7.95 1.20
N MET A 62 6.27 -6.88 0.91
CA MET A 62 5.99 -5.83 1.89
C MET A 62 5.16 -6.38 3.06
N ARG A 63 4.16 -7.23 2.79
CA ARG A 63 3.38 -7.90 3.84
C ARG A 63 4.26 -8.84 4.69
N GLU A 64 5.18 -9.58 4.08
CA GLU A 64 6.15 -10.41 4.83
C GLU A 64 7.05 -9.57 5.74
N ALA A 65 7.59 -8.46 5.23
CA ALA A 65 8.45 -7.56 6.00
C ALA A 65 7.71 -6.92 7.19
N ILE A 66 6.48 -6.45 6.97
CA ILE A 66 5.64 -5.89 8.03
C ILE A 66 5.27 -6.95 9.07
N ARG A 67 4.96 -8.18 8.66
CA ARG A 67 4.71 -9.29 9.59
C ARG A 67 5.91 -9.55 10.48
N CYS A 68 7.12 -9.60 9.91
CA CYS A 68 8.35 -9.73 10.69
C CYS A 68 8.50 -8.56 11.68
N TYR A 69 8.38 -7.32 11.21
CA TYR A 69 8.52 -6.12 12.05
C TYR A 69 7.51 -6.11 13.21
N ASN A 70 6.26 -6.49 12.96
CA ASN A 70 5.21 -6.54 13.97
C ASN A 70 5.44 -7.64 15.01
N SER A 71 6.10 -8.75 14.64
CA SER A 71 6.48 -9.82 15.55
C SER A 71 7.83 -9.62 16.25
N SER A 72 8.70 -8.74 15.73
CA SER A 72 10.03 -8.51 16.28
C SER A 72 9.98 -8.04 17.74
N THR A 73 10.84 -8.66 18.56
CA THR A 73 11.10 -8.25 19.95
C THR A 73 12.45 -7.55 20.13
N GLU A 74 13.24 -7.39 19.06
CA GLU A 74 14.55 -6.73 19.09
C GLU A 74 14.46 -5.23 19.37
N THR A 75 15.57 -4.64 19.82
CA THR A 75 15.72 -3.19 20.02
C THR A 75 16.90 -2.67 19.18
N PRO A 76 16.66 -1.89 18.11
CA PRO A 76 15.35 -1.41 17.63
C PRO A 76 14.49 -2.52 17.02
N ARG A 77 13.15 -2.35 17.10
CA ARG A 77 12.19 -3.29 16.52
C ARG A 77 12.46 -3.46 15.02
N GLY A 78 12.56 -4.70 14.56
CA GLY A 78 12.80 -5.06 13.17
C GLY A 78 14.28 -5.12 12.78
N ALA A 79 15.21 -5.01 13.74
CA ALA A 79 16.64 -5.22 13.47
C ALA A 79 16.94 -6.62 12.90
N ASP A 80 16.14 -7.62 13.26
CA ASP A 80 16.15 -8.99 12.75
C ASP A 80 15.44 -9.16 11.40
N CYS A 81 14.72 -8.15 10.92
CA CYS A 81 13.88 -8.21 9.73
C CYS A 81 14.53 -7.62 8.47
N GLU A 82 15.80 -7.22 8.53
CA GLU A 82 16.51 -6.51 7.45
C GLU A 82 16.39 -7.24 6.10
N GLU A 83 16.58 -8.57 6.10
CA GLU A 83 16.51 -9.37 4.88
C GLU A 83 15.15 -9.28 4.18
N TYR A 84 14.05 -9.21 4.93
CA TYR A 84 12.70 -9.09 4.37
C TYR A 84 12.54 -7.77 3.63
N PHE A 85 12.98 -6.67 4.24
CA PHE A 85 12.94 -5.34 3.62
C PHE A 85 13.87 -5.25 2.40
N ILE A 86 15.06 -5.85 2.45
CA ILE A 86 15.98 -5.92 1.31
C ILE A 86 15.35 -6.69 0.13
N ARG A 87 14.69 -7.83 0.40
CA ARG A 87 14.01 -8.61 -0.65
C ARG A 87 12.91 -7.80 -1.32
N GLN A 88 12.10 -7.09 -0.54
CA GLN A 88 11.08 -6.17 -1.06
C GLN A 88 11.71 -5.07 -1.92
N ALA A 89 12.76 -4.40 -1.44
CA ALA A 89 13.43 -3.32 -2.14
C ALA A 89 14.07 -3.78 -3.46
N ARG A 90 14.69 -4.97 -3.48
CA ARG A 90 15.23 -5.59 -4.70
C ARG A 90 14.14 -5.88 -5.73
N CYS A 91 12.99 -6.38 -5.27
CA CYS A 91 11.86 -6.61 -6.16
C CYS A 91 11.33 -5.28 -6.72
N VAL A 92 11.10 -4.27 -5.88
CA VAL A 92 10.67 -2.95 -6.33
C VAL A 92 11.67 -2.37 -7.31
N LYS A 93 12.98 -2.41 -7.06
CA LYS A 93 13.99 -1.94 -8.01
C LYS A 93 13.91 -2.64 -9.37
N LYS A 94 13.66 -3.96 -9.38
CA LYS A 94 13.55 -4.73 -10.62
C LYS A 94 12.33 -4.35 -11.47
N TYR A 95 11.28 -3.79 -10.85
CA TYR A 95 10.00 -3.53 -11.52
C TYR A 95 9.44 -2.12 -11.35
N GLY A 96 10.18 -1.24 -10.66
CA GLY A 96 9.98 0.19 -10.69
C GLY A 96 10.16 0.64 -12.13
N GLY A 97 9.38 1.64 -12.53
CA GLY A 97 9.37 2.17 -13.90
C GLY A 97 10.76 2.56 -14.42
N PRO A 98 10.85 2.97 -15.70
CA PRO A 98 12.12 3.16 -16.40
C PRO A 98 13.15 3.91 -15.54
N GLU A 99 14.38 3.38 -15.52
CA GLU A 99 15.53 4.08 -14.98
C GLU A 99 15.74 5.34 -15.81
N ASP A 100 15.27 6.49 -15.33
CA ASP A 100 15.66 7.81 -15.82
C ASP A 100 17.00 8.24 -15.20
#